data_AF-A0A8T4MBA2-F1
#
_entry.id   AF-A0A8T4MBA2-F1
#
_cell.length_a   1.000
_cell.length_b   1.000
_cell.length_c   1.000
_cell.angle_alpha   90.00
_cell.angle_beta   90.00
_cell.angle_gamma   90.00
#
_symmetry.space_group_name_H-M   'P 1'
#
loop_
_entity.id
_entity.type
_entity.pdbx_description
1 polymer ?
#
loop_
_entity_poly.entity_id
_entity_poly.type
_entity_poly.pdbx_seq_one_letter_code
_entity_poly.pdbx_strand_id
1 'polypeptide(L)'
;MSYIINAIESGAIDISNSYPNNSYVSMISGDFFRVYCNFPTDGDSFDIELFINDTRYGITNIPGGPTPSSINPNRSIAEGSNYSWYVTCSNSTNWNATNYTQMRYFTVDSNPPLADYVGFWSSGSLSPNNNTFQSSSDVVFNVSFTEIHFSNATYNLLNASSRTVLHTINISSSSEVQANFTSLDEGTYNFFVNVTDLASNKNSPVEWKTVNIDLNSPVVINIGVNNTVTSNTTIDLICNTTDTMDLSNVSVFTDFNGTWLLNETVNISGFSNSTIFTFNNVTEGVHFWTCNASDNVYSTQNFSNYTITVDITSPSASITLGSTSITTAQTVSISCSGSDAIDTSVDIVLSIMKPGESSYSSISVGTYSDVSTTGAYSVQCVATDDASNIDTTTSTFTVTAAPSESSSGGGGGNGGSSSVSVSVNDIINNETKVSTIEKNLRRSASLDNNLESYSDWVENNFIELSSLVGGEFYTFSTTTDAEIHRLSIIHVDSINGFVVVGVQSELQIFTLSSSESTNELDLNDDGREDLRFTLLDFVDRKAVISIEKMDGLFRAPVEEVSIWVWILTILVTLGVSVGFVYLLMKK
;
A
#
# COMPACT_ATOMS: atom_id res chain seq x y z
N MET A 1 -22.63 91.38 -20.93
CA MET A 1 -23.58 90.83 -19.94
C MET A 1 -23.18 89.39 -19.71
N SER A 2 -22.74 89.10 -18.50
CA SER A 2 -22.37 87.77 -18.03
C SER A 2 -23.58 86.86 -18.14
N TYR A 3 -23.46 85.77 -18.90
CA TYR A 3 -24.40 84.67 -18.80
C TYR A 3 -24.06 83.91 -17.52
N ILE A 4 -24.69 84.32 -16.42
CA ILE A 4 -24.81 83.49 -15.22
C ILE A 4 -25.77 82.38 -15.61
N ILE A 5 -25.23 81.24 -16.04
CA ILE A 5 -26.00 80.01 -16.10
C ILE A 5 -26.14 79.56 -14.65
N ASN A 6 -27.28 79.93 -14.05
CA ASN A 6 -27.72 79.30 -12.83
C ASN A 6 -27.81 77.80 -13.11
N ALA A 7 -27.05 77.01 -12.38
CA ALA A 7 -27.28 75.58 -12.25
C ALA A 7 -28.66 75.39 -11.62
N ILE A 8 -29.69 75.39 -12.46
CA ILE A 8 -31.04 74.97 -12.11
C ILE A 8 -30.96 73.44 -11.97
N GLU A 9 -31.48 72.94 -10.87
CA GLU A 9 -31.64 71.53 -10.44
C GLU A 9 -32.41 70.63 -11.43
N SER A 10 -32.24 70.77 -12.75
CA SER A 10 -32.78 69.85 -13.76
C SER A 10 -31.81 69.51 -14.91
N GLY A 11 -30.59 70.07 -14.91
CA GLY A 11 -29.54 69.75 -15.89
C GLY A 11 -28.37 69.03 -15.25
N ALA A 12 -28.61 67.89 -14.61
CA ALA A 12 -27.58 67.11 -13.94
C ALA A 12 -26.59 66.57 -14.99
N ILE A 13 -25.31 66.92 -14.84
CA ILE A 13 -24.22 66.11 -15.37
C ILE A 13 -24.30 64.77 -14.61
N ASP A 14 -25.08 63.83 -15.14
CA ASP A 14 -25.21 62.50 -14.58
C ASP A 14 -23.98 61.69 -15.01
N ILE A 15 -23.06 61.51 -14.07
CA ILE A 15 -21.84 60.75 -14.27
C ILE A 15 -21.94 59.44 -13.52
N SER A 16 -22.17 58.36 -14.26
CA SER A 16 -21.96 57.01 -13.76
C SER A 16 -20.45 56.75 -13.74
N ASN A 17 -19.80 56.89 -12.58
CA ASN A 17 -18.36 56.72 -12.45
C ASN A 17 -17.95 55.25 -12.32
N SER A 18 -16.83 54.88 -12.95
CA SER A 18 -16.20 53.56 -12.82
C SER A 18 -15.58 53.32 -11.43
N TYR A 19 -15.20 54.40 -10.73
CA TYR A 19 -14.53 54.34 -9.43
C TYR A 19 -15.29 55.17 -8.37
N PRO A 20 -15.80 54.53 -7.31
CA PRO A 20 -16.39 55.21 -6.15
C PRO A 20 -15.38 56.13 -5.45
N ASN A 21 -15.86 57.04 -4.60
CA ASN A 21 -14.96 57.80 -3.73
C ASN A 21 -14.24 56.84 -2.75
N ASN A 22 -12.95 57.04 -2.53
CA ASN A 22 -12.05 56.22 -1.71
C ASN A 22 -11.82 54.79 -2.24
N SER A 23 -11.80 54.59 -3.56
CA SER A 23 -11.50 53.30 -4.18
C SER A 23 -9.99 52.99 -4.23
N TYR A 24 -9.64 51.70 -4.21
CA TYR A 24 -8.31 51.19 -4.51
C TYR A 24 -8.28 50.65 -5.93
N VAL A 25 -7.22 50.95 -6.67
CA VAL A 25 -7.11 50.59 -8.09
C VAL A 25 -5.70 50.10 -8.42
N SER A 26 -5.64 48.92 -9.03
CA SER A 26 -4.44 48.43 -9.70
C SER A 26 -4.36 49.08 -11.07
N MET A 27 -3.56 50.13 -11.20
CA MET A 27 -3.38 50.79 -12.51
C MET A 27 -2.21 50.16 -13.23
N ILE A 28 -2.51 49.28 -14.17
CA ILE A 28 -1.54 48.83 -15.17
C ILE A 28 -1.64 49.81 -16.36
N SER A 29 -0.55 50.01 -17.10
CA SER A 29 -0.53 50.86 -18.29
C SER A 29 -1.68 50.51 -19.25
N GLY A 30 -2.75 51.33 -19.28
CA GLY A 30 -3.92 51.14 -20.16
C GLY A 30 -5.27 51.04 -19.45
N ASP A 31 -5.32 51.00 -18.11
CA ASP A 31 -6.59 51.01 -17.38
C ASP A 31 -7.22 52.41 -17.38
N PHE A 32 -8.42 52.52 -17.95
CA PHE A 32 -9.04 53.78 -18.31
C PHE A 32 -9.96 54.32 -17.22
N PHE A 33 -9.91 55.64 -16.95
CA PHE A 33 -11.00 56.35 -16.26
C PHE A 33 -12.18 56.50 -17.22
N ARG A 34 -13.18 55.61 -17.18
CA ARG A 34 -14.41 55.87 -17.92
C ARG A 34 -15.31 56.80 -17.11
N VAL A 35 -15.37 58.03 -17.58
CA VAL A 35 -16.30 59.07 -17.13
C VAL A 35 -17.37 59.17 -18.21
N TYR A 36 -18.63 58.88 -17.88
CA TYR A 36 -19.75 59.05 -18.80
C TYR A 36 -20.41 60.39 -18.52
N CYS A 37 -20.53 61.23 -19.54
CA CYS A 37 -21.21 62.52 -19.41
C CYS A 37 -22.45 62.52 -20.29
N ASN A 38 -23.60 62.87 -19.71
CA ASN A 38 -24.86 63.03 -20.44
C ASN A 38 -25.16 64.53 -20.64
N PHE A 39 -25.47 64.91 -21.88
CA PHE A 39 -25.69 66.32 -22.26
C PHE A 39 -27.13 66.56 -22.73
N PRO A 40 -27.71 67.73 -22.43
CA PRO A 40 -28.91 68.19 -23.12
C PRO A 40 -28.66 68.33 -24.62
N THR A 41 -29.71 68.23 -25.44
CA THR A 41 -29.70 68.17 -26.91
C THR A 41 -29.29 69.45 -27.65
N ASP A 42 -28.53 70.33 -27.01
CA ASP A 42 -28.09 71.58 -27.63
C ASP A 42 -26.83 71.29 -28.45
N GLY A 43 -26.86 71.61 -29.74
CA GLY A 43 -25.84 71.26 -30.75
C GLY A 43 -24.45 71.88 -30.57
N ASP A 44 -24.08 72.24 -29.34
CA ASP A 44 -22.78 72.77 -28.96
C ASP A 44 -21.74 71.66 -28.79
N SER A 45 -20.48 72.00 -29.04
CA SER A 45 -19.35 71.10 -28.77
C SER A 45 -18.83 71.35 -27.35
N PHE A 46 -18.52 70.28 -26.63
CA PHE A 46 -18.03 70.34 -25.25
C PHE A 46 -16.63 69.73 -25.16
N ASP A 47 -15.75 70.43 -24.43
CA ASP A 47 -14.46 69.93 -24.00
C ASP A 47 -14.59 69.38 -22.58
N ILE A 48 -14.28 68.10 -22.42
CA ILE A 48 -14.25 67.46 -21.11
C ILE A 48 -12.81 67.15 -20.74
N GLU A 49 -12.38 67.61 -19.57
CA GLU A 49 -11.01 67.44 -19.09
C GLU A 49 -10.98 66.69 -17.75
N LEU A 50 -10.10 65.69 -17.66
CA LEU A 50 -9.82 64.95 -16.43
C LEU A 50 -8.67 65.61 -15.68
N PHE A 51 -8.90 65.96 -14.42
CA PHE A 51 -7.88 66.47 -13.51
C PHE A 51 -7.59 65.46 -12.41
N ILE A 52 -6.31 65.26 -12.12
CA ILE A 52 -5.82 64.46 -10.99
C ILE A 52 -4.77 65.28 -10.26
N ASN A 53 -4.98 65.53 -8.96
CA ASN A 53 -4.20 66.47 -8.16
C ASN A 53 -3.98 67.81 -8.88
N ASP A 54 -5.08 68.39 -9.38
CA ASP A 54 -5.13 69.65 -10.15
C ASP A 54 -4.27 69.69 -11.42
N THR A 55 -3.70 68.55 -11.82
CA THR A 55 -2.98 68.44 -13.09
C THR A 55 -3.90 67.82 -14.12
N ARG A 56 -3.92 68.37 -15.33
CA ARG A 56 -4.71 67.79 -16.43
C ARG A 56 -4.07 66.47 -16.90
N TYR A 57 -4.87 65.41 -16.93
CA TYR A 57 -4.48 64.07 -17.35
C TYR A 57 -5.11 63.65 -18.68
N GLY A 58 -6.27 64.19 -19.08
CA GLY A 58 -6.90 63.84 -20.35
C GLY A 58 -7.86 64.91 -20.85
N ILE A 59 -8.14 64.90 -22.15
CA ILE A 59 -9.21 65.70 -22.76
C ILE A 59 -9.92 64.87 -23.83
N THR A 60 -11.22 65.05 -23.94
CA THR A 60 -11.99 64.61 -25.10
C THR A 60 -12.93 65.74 -25.56
N ASN A 61 -13.09 65.89 -26.86
CA ASN A 61 -14.05 66.82 -27.46
C ASN A 61 -15.24 66.03 -27.97
N ILE A 62 -16.45 66.50 -27.64
CA ILE A 62 -17.68 65.86 -28.07
C ILE A 62 -18.46 66.85 -28.94
N PRO A 63 -18.68 66.54 -30.22
CA PRO A 63 -19.55 67.34 -31.07
C PRO A 63 -21.03 67.01 -30.77
N GLY A 64 -21.75 67.97 -30.19
CA GLY A 64 -23.21 68.10 -30.09
C GLY A 64 -24.08 66.84 -30.16
N GLY A 65 -24.48 66.32 -28.99
CA GLY A 65 -25.50 65.28 -28.82
C GLY A 65 -25.32 64.48 -27.51
N PRO A 66 -26.34 63.74 -27.03
CA PRO A 66 -26.21 62.85 -25.87
C PRO A 66 -25.44 61.58 -26.26
N THR A 67 -24.16 61.73 -26.57
CA THR A 67 -23.27 60.60 -26.84
C THR A 67 -22.40 60.34 -25.61
N PRO A 68 -22.50 59.15 -24.99
CA PRO A 68 -21.58 58.77 -23.94
C PRO A 68 -20.15 58.77 -24.49
N SER A 69 -19.30 59.61 -23.91
CA SER A 69 -17.87 59.70 -24.23
C SER A 69 -17.03 59.11 -23.11
N SER A 70 -15.82 58.65 -23.39
CA SER A 70 -14.83 58.30 -22.37
C SER A 70 -13.59 59.20 -22.49
N ILE A 71 -12.97 59.56 -21.36
CA ILE A 71 -11.69 60.29 -21.32
C ILE A 71 -10.62 59.39 -20.76
N ASN A 72 -9.56 59.17 -21.53
CA ASN A 72 -8.43 58.37 -21.06
C ASN A 72 -7.33 59.28 -20.51
N PRO A 73 -6.68 58.92 -19.39
CA PRO A 73 -5.47 59.61 -18.97
C PRO A 73 -4.37 59.39 -20.03
N ASN A 74 -3.69 60.47 -20.40
CA ASN A 74 -2.62 60.50 -21.41
C ASN A 74 -1.26 60.04 -20.85
N ARG A 75 -1.20 59.66 -19.58
CA ARG A 75 0.01 59.18 -18.89
C ARG A 75 -0.36 58.29 -17.71
N SER A 76 0.55 57.41 -17.32
CA SER A 76 0.42 56.59 -16.12
C SER A 76 0.40 57.45 -14.84
N ILE A 77 -0.20 56.89 -13.80
CA ILE A 77 -0.19 57.44 -12.44
C ILE A 77 0.74 56.54 -11.64
N ALA A 78 1.64 57.15 -10.87
CA ALA A 78 2.56 56.40 -10.03
C ALA A 78 1.81 55.78 -8.84
N GLU A 79 2.45 54.79 -8.22
CA GLU A 79 2.05 54.22 -6.94
C GLU A 79 1.86 55.33 -5.88
N GLY A 80 0.77 55.26 -5.11
CA GLY A 80 0.53 56.21 -4.03
C GLY A 80 -0.92 56.34 -3.57
N SER A 81 -1.10 56.98 -2.42
CA SER A 81 -2.41 57.16 -1.79
C SER A 81 -2.92 58.60 -1.90
N ASN A 82 -4.24 58.79 -1.74
CA ASN A 82 -4.91 60.09 -1.69
C ASN A 82 -4.83 60.92 -2.98
N TYR A 83 -4.83 60.29 -4.15
CA TYR A 83 -5.02 61.01 -5.40
C TYR A 83 -6.42 61.61 -5.43
N SER A 84 -6.49 62.93 -5.56
CA SER A 84 -7.74 63.64 -5.81
C SER A 84 -8.03 63.69 -7.30
N TRP A 85 -9.29 63.57 -7.69
CA TRP A 85 -9.70 63.75 -9.08
C TRP A 85 -11.07 64.42 -9.20
N TYR A 86 -11.24 65.12 -10.31
CA TYR A 86 -12.49 65.70 -10.75
C TYR A 86 -12.45 65.86 -12.27
N VAL A 87 -13.62 66.08 -12.85
CA VAL A 87 -13.79 66.30 -14.28
C VAL A 87 -14.38 67.68 -14.48
N THR A 88 -13.84 68.43 -15.44
CA THR A 88 -14.42 69.69 -15.89
C THR A 88 -15.10 69.49 -17.23
N CYS A 89 -16.15 70.29 -17.48
CA CYS A 89 -16.81 70.36 -18.76
C CYS A 89 -16.96 71.83 -19.15
N SER A 90 -16.44 72.19 -20.32
CA SER A 90 -16.48 73.55 -20.86
C SER A 90 -17.10 73.55 -22.26
N ASN A 91 -17.89 74.57 -22.58
CA ASN A 91 -18.34 74.78 -23.96
C ASN A 91 -17.15 75.20 -24.83
N SER A 92 -16.87 74.49 -25.92
CA SER A 92 -15.69 74.70 -26.78
C SER A 92 -15.70 76.04 -27.52
N THR A 93 -16.83 76.75 -27.51
CA THR A 93 -16.98 78.09 -28.11
C THR A 93 -17.10 79.22 -27.08
N ASN A 94 -17.28 78.90 -25.79
CA ASN A 94 -17.38 79.87 -24.70
C ASN A 94 -16.80 79.33 -23.39
N TRP A 95 -15.50 79.57 -23.17
CA TRP A 95 -14.73 79.13 -22.00
C TRP A 95 -15.19 79.67 -20.65
N ASN A 96 -16.12 80.63 -20.61
CA ASN A 96 -16.65 81.17 -19.35
C ASN A 96 -17.80 80.33 -18.76
N ALA A 97 -18.21 79.25 -19.44
CA ALA A 97 -19.23 78.31 -18.97
C ALA A 97 -18.60 76.93 -18.67
N THR A 98 -17.88 76.85 -17.55
CA THR A 98 -17.24 75.61 -17.07
C THR A 98 -17.90 75.13 -15.79
N ASN A 99 -18.33 73.86 -15.77
CA ASN A 99 -18.77 73.16 -14.55
C ASN A 99 -17.73 72.09 -14.18
N TYR A 100 -17.71 71.68 -12.91
CA TYR A 100 -16.84 70.62 -12.42
C TYR A 100 -17.60 69.67 -11.49
N THR A 101 -17.14 68.42 -11.42
CA THR A 101 -17.69 67.40 -10.52
C THR A 101 -17.23 67.63 -9.08
N GLN A 102 -17.92 67.01 -8.12
CA GLN A 102 -17.36 66.88 -6.77
C GLN A 102 -15.98 66.20 -6.82
N MET A 103 -15.07 66.68 -5.98
CA MET A 103 -13.76 66.07 -5.81
C MET A 103 -13.90 64.70 -5.15
N ARG A 104 -13.20 63.71 -5.70
CA ARG A 104 -13.13 62.34 -5.18
C ARG A 104 -11.70 61.91 -4.97
N TYR A 105 -11.50 60.87 -4.17
CA TYR A 105 -10.18 60.33 -3.82
C TYR A 105 -10.05 58.87 -4.23
N PHE A 106 -8.84 58.44 -4.56
CA PHE A 106 -8.47 57.03 -4.76
C PHE A 106 -7.01 56.79 -4.38
N THR A 107 -6.66 55.51 -4.25
CA THR A 107 -5.29 55.03 -4.04
C THR A 107 -4.89 54.17 -5.23
N VAL A 108 -3.73 54.44 -5.81
CA VAL A 108 -3.09 53.56 -6.78
C VAL A 108 -2.24 52.58 -6.01
N ASP A 109 -2.61 51.30 -6.10
CA ASP A 109 -1.87 50.20 -5.53
C ASP A 109 -1.61 49.14 -6.60
N SER A 110 -0.36 49.05 -7.03
CA SER A 110 0.12 48.11 -8.03
C SER A 110 0.99 47.00 -7.42
N ASN A 111 1.19 47.01 -6.11
CA ASN A 111 2.01 46.02 -5.43
C ASN A 111 1.14 44.82 -5.06
N PRO A 112 1.42 43.62 -5.58
CA PRO A 112 0.70 42.44 -5.15
C PRO A 112 1.04 42.09 -3.69
N PRO A 113 0.07 41.54 -2.95
CA PRO A 113 0.33 41.09 -1.59
C PRO A 113 1.38 39.98 -1.59
N LEU A 114 2.19 39.93 -0.53
CA LEU A 114 3.14 38.83 -0.30
C LEU A 114 2.62 37.92 0.81
N ALA A 115 2.73 36.61 0.57
CA ALA A 115 2.37 35.57 1.52
C ALA A 115 3.53 34.59 1.63
N ASP A 116 4.14 34.52 2.81
CA ASP A 116 5.25 33.61 3.08
C ASP A 116 4.78 32.49 4.01
N TYR A 117 5.21 31.28 3.70
CA TYR A 117 4.94 30.13 4.54
C TYR A 117 5.90 30.11 5.74
N VAL A 118 5.35 30.04 6.95
CA VAL A 118 6.12 30.02 8.19
C VAL A 118 6.35 28.59 8.68
N GLY A 119 5.32 27.75 8.60
CA GLY A 119 5.37 26.37 9.08
C GLY A 119 3.97 25.80 9.28
N PHE A 120 3.89 24.53 9.64
CA PHE A 120 2.66 23.93 10.18
C PHE A 120 2.95 23.28 11.53
N TRP A 121 1.93 23.16 12.38
CA TRP A 121 2.07 22.49 13.66
C TRP A 121 1.88 20.99 13.49
N SER A 122 2.86 20.21 13.95
CA SER A 122 2.78 18.76 14.10
C SER A 122 3.36 18.35 15.45
N SER A 123 2.68 17.42 16.12
CA SER A 123 3.14 16.82 17.38
C SER A 123 3.57 17.84 18.44
N GLY A 124 2.84 18.97 18.52
CA GLY A 124 3.09 20.05 19.49
C GLY A 124 4.27 20.99 19.16
N SER A 125 4.85 20.91 17.96
CA SER A 125 5.93 21.79 17.49
C SER A 125 5.61 22.38 16.11
N LEU A 126 6.15 23.58 15.83
CA LEU A 126 6.06 24.21 14.51
C LEU A 126 7.17 23.66 13.61
N SER A 127 6.79 22.99 12.52
CA SER A 127 7.70 22.50 11.49
C SER A 127 7.71 23.44 10.29
N PRO A 128 8.85 24.08 9.95
CA PRO A 128 8.99 24.88 8.74
C PRO A 128 9.28 24.03 7.50
N ASN A 129 9.49 22.72 7.68
CA ASN A 129 9.93 21.84 6.61
C ASN A 129 8.75 21.48 5.68
N ASN A 130 9.07 21.30 4.40
CA ASN A 130 8.13 20.79 3.40
C ASN A 130 8.19 19.25 3.35
N ASN A 131 7.09 18.60 2.94
CA ASN A 131 6.99 17.16 2.75
C ASN A 131 7.31 16.34 4.02
N THR A 132 6.67 16.72 5.10
CA THR A 132 6.82 16.12 6.42
C THR A 132 5.69 15.15 6.73
N PHE A 133 5.99 14.10 7.49
CA PHE A 133 5.01 13.13 7.96
C PHE A 133 4.56 13.43 9.39
N GLN A 134 3.33 13.08 9.74
CA GLN A 134 2.78 13.25 11.09
C GLN A 134 1.70 12.22 11.42
N SER A 135 1.52 12.00 12.72
CA SER A 135 0.56 11.07 13.31
C SER A 135 -0.82 11.66 13.63
N SER A 136 -1.08 12.90 13.22
CA SER A 136 -2.31 13.61 13.56
C SER A 136 -3.16 13.89 12.32
N SER A 137 -4.47 13.68 12.46
CA SER A 137 -5.50 14.06 11.48
C SER A 137 -5.73 15.57 11.39
N ASP A 138 -5.09 16.35 12.27
CA ASP A 138 -5.31 17.79 12.40
C ASP A 138 -4.03 18.55 12.02
N VAL A 139 -4.17 19.55 11.16
CA VAL A 139 -3.05 20.34 10.64
C VAL A 139 -3.34 21.82 10.77
N VAL A 140 -2.46 22.53 11.48
CA VAL A 140 -2.52 23.99 11.59
C VAL A 140 -1.41 24.60 10.77
N PHE A 141 -1.75 25.21 9.64
CA PHE A 141 -0.80 25.99 8.83
C PHE A 141 -0.65 27.40 9.38
N ASN A 142 0.57 27.92 9.36
CA ASN A 142 0.93 29.27 9.75
C ASN A 142 1.61 29.98 8.57
N VAL A 143 1.13 31.17 8.24
CA VAL A 143 1.65 32.01 7.15
C VAL A 143 1.96 33.40 7.67
N SER A 144 2.65 34.23 6.88
CA SER A 144 2.79 35.65 7.17
C SER A 144 2.43 36.47 5.96
N PHE A 145 1.70 37.55 6.17
CA PHE A 145 1.28 38.47 5.13
C PHE A 145 2.09 39.77 5.21
N THR A 146 2.56 40.25 4.07
CA THR A 146 3.10 41.61 3.93
C THR A 146 2.23 42.35 2.93
N GLU A 147 1.21 43.03 3.45
CA GLU A 147 0.24 43.82 2.68
C GLU A 147 -0.38 44.90 3.59
N ILE A 148 -0.42 46.15 3.13
CA ILE A 148 -0.96 47.30 3.87
C ILE A 148 -2.43 47.61 3.51
N HIS A 149 -2.90 47.15 2.35
CA HIS A 149 -4.27 47.28 1.86
C HIS A 149 -4.93 45.91 1.71
N PHE A 150 -4.75 45.05 2.72
CA PHE A 150 -5.26 43.69 2.71
C PHE A 150 -6.80 43.66 2.56
N SER A 151 -7.31 42.83 1.66
CA SER A 151 -8.75 42.62 1.47
C SER A 151 -9.18 41.28 2.05
N ASN A 152 -8.59 40.19 1.56
CA ASN A 152 -8.86 38.84 2.06
C ASN A 152 -7.72 37.88 1.73
N ALA A 153 -7.73 36.73 2.40
CA ALA A 153 -6.98 35.58 1.96
C ALA A 153 -7.83 34.31 2.02
N THR A 154 -7.49 33.36 1.15
CA THR A 154 -8.15 32.07 1.03
C THR A 154 -7.10 30.99 1.20
N TYR A 155 -7.17 30.27 2.32
CA TYR A 155 -6.38 29.06 2.56
C TYR A 155 -7.04 27.88 1.86
N ASN A 156 -6.26 27.11 1.11
CA ASN A 156 -6.74 25.95 0.37
C ASN A 156 -5.94 24.73 0.78
N LEU A 157 -6.64 23.66 1.12
CA LEU A 157 -6.07 22.34 1.32
C LEU A 157 -6.65 21.39 0.27
N LEU A 158 -5.75 20.71 -0.43
CA LEU A 158 -6.07 19.82 -1.54
C LEU A 158 -5.55 18.43 -1.24
N ASN A 159 -6.31 17.41 -1.60
CA ASN A 159 -5.76 16.07 -1.69
C ASN A 159 -4.77 16.02 -2.86
N ALA A 160 -3.53 15.61 -2.60
CA ALA A 160 -2.47 15.65 -3.61
C ALA A 160 -2.73 14.68 -4.78
N SER A 161 -3.34 13.53 -4.50
CA SER A 161 -3.63 12.47 -5.46
C SER A 161 -4.78 12.88 -6.40
N SER A 162 -5.89 13.37 -5.85
CA SER A 162 -7.06 13.76 -6.66
C SER A 162 -7.00 15.20 -7.18
N ARG A 163 -6.10 16.03 -6.63
CA ARG A 163 -6.01 17.49 -6.88
C ARG A 163 -7.31 18.25 -6.63
N THR A 164 -8.21 17.67 -5.86
CA THR A 164 -9.48 18.30 -5.49
C THR A 164 -9.25 19.21 -4.28
N VAL A 165 -9.87 20.39 -4.29
CA VAL A 165 -9.92 21.25 -3.10
C VAL A 165 -10.87 20.61 -2.12
N LEU A 166 -10.34 20.15 -0.99
CA LEU A 166 -11.12 19.55 0.07
C LEU A 166 -11.68 20.62 1.01
N HIS A 167 -10.82 21.55 1.41
CA HIS A 167 -11.16 22.58 2.39
C HIS A 167 -10.69 23.95 1.94
N THR A 168 -11.52 24.94 2.25
CA THR A 168 -11.24 26.34 1.98
C THR A 168 -11.61 27.18 3.19
N ILE A 169 -10.68 28.00 3.68
CA ILE A 169 -10.92 28.94 4.77
C ILE A 169 -10.67 30.35 4.24
N ASN A 170 -11.69 31.21 4.30
CA ASN A 170 -11.60 32.61 3.90
C ASN A 170 -11.43 33.49 5.13
N ILE A 171 -10.40 34.33 5.13
CA ILE A 171 -10.14 35.33 6.17
C ILE A 171 -10.27 36.74 5.58
N SER A 172 -10.63 37.68 6.45
CA SER A 172 -10.77 39.10 6.10
C SER A 172 -9.84 40.01 6.91
N SER A 173 -9.03 39.44 7.80
CA SER A 173 -8.03 40.17 8.58
C SER A 173 -6.63 39.62 8.31
N SER A 174 -5.66 40.50 8.06
CA SER A 174 -4.25 40.13 7.92
C SER A 174 -3.62 39.64 9.24
N SER A 175 -4.32 39.74 10.38
CA SER A 175 -3.89 39.15 11.64
C SER A 175 -4.22 37.66 11.78
N GLU A 176 -5.12 37.13 10.95
CA GLU A 176 -5.57 35.72 10.98
C GLU A 176 -4.61 34.84 10.19
N VAL A 177 -3.39 34.73 10.69
CA VAL A 177 -2.27 34.07 10.01
C VAL A 177 -2.27 32.54 10.09
N GLN A 178 -3.27 31.95 10.76
CA GLN A 178 -3.36 30.51 10.98
C GLN A 178 -4.63 29.93 10.36
N ALA A 179 -4.48 28.74 9.77
CA ALA A 179 -5.57 27.95 9.22
C ALA A 179 -5.54 26.55 9.85
N ASN A 180 -6.63 26.17 10.52
CA ASN A 180 -6.76 24.86 11.16
C ASN A 180 -7.67 23.95 10.33
N PHE A 181 -7.14 22.82 9.90
CA PHE A 181 -7.87 21.76 9.21
C PHE A 181 -7.89 20.54 10.12
N THR A 182 -9.08 20.02 10.44
CA THR A 182 -9.25 18.90 11.38
C THR A 182 -9.94 17.73 10.70
N SER A 183 -9.80 16.54 11.30
CA SER A 183 -10.50 15.34 10.82
C SER A 183 -10.15 14.97 9.38
N LEU A 184 -8.88 15.12 9.02
CA LEU A 184 -8.36 14.66 7.73
C LEU A 184 -8.04 13.17 7.80
N ASP A 185 -8.40 12.46 6.74
CA ASP A 185 -8.03 11.07 6.56
C ASP A 185 -6.54 10.93 6.25
N GLU A 186 -6.04 9.70 6.31
CA GLU A 186 -4.67 9.40 5.88
C GLU A 186 -4.43 9.80 4.41
N GLY A 187 -3.24 10.33 4.14
CA GLY A 187 -2.83 10.67 2.79
C GLY A 187 -1.94 11.90 2.67
N THR A 188 -1.65 12.26 1.43
CA THR A 188 -0.82 13.42 1.10
C THR A 188 -1.68 14.63 0.74
N TYR A 189 -1.41 15.75 1.40
CA TYR A 189 -2.14 17.00 1.22
C TYR A 189 -1.23 18.13 0.76
N ASN A 190 -1.73 18.94 -0.16
CA ASN A 190 -1.08 20.15 -0.64
C ASN A 190 -1.81 21.39 -0.14
N PHE A 191 -1.06 22.32 0.44
CA PHE A 191 -1.54 23.58 0.97
C PHE A 191 -1.00 24.75 0.15
N PHE A 192 -1.88 25.71 -0.12
CA PHE A 192 -1.49 27.03 -0.62
C PHE A 192 -2.48 28.10 -0.16
N VAL A 193 -2.03 29.35 -0.16
CA VAL A 193 -2.85 30.52 0.22
C VAL A 193 -2.92 31.52 -0.92
N ASN A 194 -4.13 31.97 -1.26
CA ASN A 194 -4.34 33.06 -2.21
C ASN A 194 -4.65 34.32 -1.41
N VAL A 195 -3.88 35.38 -1.60
CA VAL A 195 -4.10 36.67 -0.93
C VAL A 195 -4.49 37.69 -1.97
N THR A 196 -5.53 38.47 -1.66
CA THR A 196 -6.01 39.56 -2.50
C THR A 196 -6.02 40.85 -1.68
N ASP A 197 -5.54 41.93 -2.27
CA ASP A 197 -5.62 43.27 -1.68
C ASP A 197 -6.92 44.01 -2.09
N LEU A 198 -7.10 45.24 -1.64
CA LEU A 198 -8.28 46.06 -1.95
C LEU A 198 -8.28 46.56 -3.41
N ALA A 199 -7.12 46.60 -4.07
CA ALA A 199 -6.97 46.93 -5.49
C ALA A 199 -7.18 45.70 -6.41
N SER A 200 -7.51 44.54 -5.84
CA SER A 200 -7.65 43.25 -6.52
C SER A 200 -6.35 42.68 -7.09
N ASN A 201 -5.18 43.18 -6.67
CA ASN A 201 -3.93 42.49 -6.91
C ASN A 201 -3.92 41.19 -6.11
N LYS A 202 -3.29 40.16 -6.71
CA LYS A 202 -3.16 38.85 -6.11
C LYS A 202 -1.69 38.51 -5.95
N ASN A 203 -1.38 37.76 -4.89
CA ASN A 203 -0.04 37.22 -4.71
C ASN A 203 0.37 36.34 -5.91
N SER A 204 1.68 36.34 -6.20
CA SER A 204 2.31 35.42 -7.18
C SER A 204 2.00 33.97 -6.79
N PRO A 205 1.98 32.99 -7.73
CA PRO A 205 1.57 31.63 -7.41
C PRO A 205 2.37 31.10 -6.23
N VAL A 206 1.66 30.78 -5.15
CA VAL A 206 2.28 30.33 -3.91
C VAL A 206 2.87 28.95 -4.11
N GLU A 207 4.10 28.78 -3.62
CA GLU A 207 4.72 27.46 -3.56
C GLU A 207 3.87 26.52 -2.71
N TRP A 208 3.55 25.37 -3.30
CA TRP A 208 2.74 24.36 -2.64
C TRP A 208 3.55 23.78 -1.48
N LYS A 209 2.92 23.65 -0.31
CA LYS A 209 3.50 22.95 0.83
C LYS A 209 2.77 21.63 1.02
N THR A 210 3.54 20.57 1.14
CA THR A 210 3.08 19.20 1.24
C THR A 210 3.20 18.72 2.67
N VAL A 211 2.14 18.10 3.15
CA VAL A 211 2.09 17.40 4.42
C VAL A 211 1.52 16.00 4.20
N ASN A 212 2.15 15.00 4.81
CA ASN A 212 1.71 13.61 4.76
C ASN A 212 1.10 13.27 6.12
N ILE A 213 -0.17 12.90 6.12
CA ILE A 213 -0.86 12.37 7.30
C ILE A 213 -0.73 10.87 7.23
N ASP A 214 -0.14 10.29 8.26
CA ASP A 214 0.13 8.88 8.39
C ASP A 214 -0.40 8.41 9.75
N LEU A 215 -1.48 7.62 9.74
CA LEU A 215 -2.22 7.25 10.95
C LEU A 215 -1.98 5.80 11.33
N ASN A 216 -1.38 5.02 10.45
CA ASN A 216 -1.17 3.59 10.64
C ASN A 216 0.31 3.30 10.85
N SER A 217 0.61 2.33 11.70
CA SER A 217 1.98 1.85 11.86
C SER A 217 2.25 0.70 10.89
N PRO A 218 3.49 0.48 10.46
CA PRO A 218 3.82 -0.56 9.50
C PRO A 218 3.53 -1.93 10.08
N VAL A 219 3.16 -2.85 9.20
CA VAL A 219 2.81 -4.22 9.54
C VAL A 219 3.91 -5.15 9.06
N VAL A 220 4.32 -6.08 9.92
CA VAL A 220 5.23 -7.19 9.58
C VAL A 220 4.39 -8.44 9.34
N ILE A 221 4.27 -8.89 8.09
CA ILE A 221 3.27 -9.89 7.67
C ILE A 221 3.81 -11.32 7.73
N ASN A 222 4.96 -11.57 7.11
CA ASN A 222 5.49 -12.92 6.96
C ASN A 222 6.99 -12.93 7.20
N ILE A 223 7.42 -13.91 7.97
CA ILE A 223 8.74 -14.03 8.53
C ILE A 223 9.25 -15.44 8.22
N GLY A 224 10.28 -15.50 7.36
CA GLY A 224 10.57 -16.69 6.54
C GLY A 224 10.82 -18.01 7.28
N VAL A 225 11.47 -17.98 8.45
CA VAL A 225 11.85 -19.19 9.21
C VAL A 225 11.25 -19.19 10.62
N ASN A 226 10.16 -19.95 10.81
CA ASN A 226 9.51 -20.13 12.11
C ASN A 226 9.27 -21.59 12.44
N ASN A 227 9.61 -22.00 13.66
CA ASN A 227 9.50 -23.40 14.11
C ASN A 227 10.21 -24.37 13.15
N THR A 228 11.30 -23.92 12.53
CA THR A 228 12.08 -24.71 11.57
C THR A 228 13.27 -25.35 12.26
N VAL A 229 13.55 -26.60 11.94
CA VAL A 229 14.77 -27.32 12.35
C VAL A 229 15.67 -27.47 11.13
N THR A 230 16.96 -27.18 11.27
CA THR A 230 17.91 -27.21 10.14
C THR A 230 19.32 -27.55 10.58
N SER A 231 20.05 -28.27 9.74
CA SER A 231 21.50 -28.51 9.87
C SER A 231 22.35 -27.45 9.17
N ASN A 232 21.73 -26.46 8.53
CA ASN A 232 22.44 -25.35 7.91
C ASN A 232 22.83 -24.30 8.96
N THR A 233 24.11 -23.90 8.98
CA THR A 233 24.62 -22.83 9.85
C THR A 233 24.60 -21.45 9.19
N THR A 234 24.19 -21.38 7.92
CA THR A 234 23.85 -20.14 7.22
C THR A 234 22.33 -19.99 7.19
N ILE A 235 21.82 -18.97 7.86
CA ILE A 235 20.39 -18.72 8.06
C ILE A 235 20.00 -17.42 7.35
N ASP A 236 19.00 -17.50 6.47
CA ASP A 236 18.37 -16.36 5.84
C ASP A 236 17.06 -16.01 6.55
N LEU A 237 17.00 -14.82 7.12
CA LEU A 237 15.83 -14.26 7.79
C LEU A 237 15.14 -13.29 6.85
N ILE A 238 13.92 -13.62 6.43
CA ILE A 238 13.14 -12.79 5.52
C ILE A 238 12.11 -12.01 6.34
N CYS A 239 12.11 -10.67 6.22
CA CYS A 239 11.15 -9.77 6.85
C CYS A 239 10.28 -9.13 5.76
N ASN A 240 9.03 -9.56 5.66
CA ASN A 240 8.04 -8.92 4.79
C ASN A 240 7.25 -7.87 5.55
N THR A 241 7.21 -6.67 5.01
CA THR A 241 6.65 -5.49 5.67
C THR A 241 5.77 -4.71 4.70
N THR A 242 4.73 -4.08 5.23
CA THR A 242 3.82 -3.21 4.49
C THR A 242 3.52 -1.98 5.32
N ASP A 243 3.22 -0.90 4.64
CA ASP A 243 2.74 0.35 5.23
C ASP A 243 1.77 1.02 4.26
N THR A 244 0.85 1.82 4.78
CA THR A 244 -0.16 2.50 3.97
C THR A 244 0.34 3.80 3.37
N MET A 245 1.44 4.37 3.89
CA MET A 245 2.02 5.63 3.40
C MET A 245 3.44 5.46 2.86
N ASP A 246 4.42 5.09 3.70
CA ASP A 246 5.80 4.89 3.24
C ASP A 246 6.66 4.22 4.31
N LEU A 247 7.28 3.10 3.97
CA LEU A 247 8.28 2.47 4.83
C LEU A 247 9.57 3.29 4.86
N SER A 248 10.27 3.31 6.00
CA SER A 248 11.58 3.99 6.14
C SER A 248 12.72 3.02 6.38
N ASN A 249 12.51 1.99 7.20
CA ASN A 249 13.53 0.98 7.49
C ASN A 249 12.96 -0.33 8.01
N VAL A 250 13.76 -1.39 7.89
CA VAL A 250 13.53 -2.68 8.55
C VAL A 250 14.77 -3.07 9.32
N SER A 251 14.58 -3.52 10.56
CA SER A 251 15.62 -4.00 11.44
C SER A 251 15.37 -5.44 11.85
N VAL A 252 16.43 -6.20 12.09
CA VAL A 252 16.34 -7.57 12.59
C VAL A 252 17.02 -7.69 13.95
N PHE A 253 16.35 -8.41 14.85
CA PHE A 253 16.86 -8.75 16.17
C PHE A 253 17.01 -10.25 16.26
N THR A 254 18.16 -10.73 16.74
CA THR A 254 18.39 -12.17 16.95
C THR A 254 19.19 -12.40 18.23
N ASP A 255 19.22 -13.65 18.69
CA ASP A 255 20.13 -14.11 19.74
C ASP A 255 21.24 -15.05 19.23
N PHE A 256 21.52 -15.06 17.91
CA PHE A 256 22.52 -15.95 17.29
C PHE A 256 23.94 -15.82 17.88
N ASN A 257 24.24 -14.70 18.54
CA ASN A 257 25.50 -14.46 19.24
C ASN A 257 25.44 -14.80 20.75
N GLY A 258 24.39 -15.48 21.21
CA GLY A 258 24.13 -15.83 22.61
C GLY A 258 23.45 -14.72 23.43
N THR A 259 23.14 -13.57 22.82
CA THR A 259 22.41 -12.46 23.47
C THR A 259 21.46 -11.81 22.48
N TRP A 260 20.24 -11.50 22.93
CA TRP A 260 19.25 -10.77 22.14
C TRP A 260 19.70 -9.33 21.86
N LEU A 261 19.97 -9.02 20.58
CA LEU A 261 20.47 -7.71 20.15
C LEU A 261 19.81 -7.27 18.83
N LEU A 262 19.89 -5.97 18.56
CA LEU A 262 19.69 -5.42 17.23
C LEU A 262 20.92 -5.77 16.39
N ASN A 263 20.75 -6.57 15.34
CA ASN A 263 21.87 -7.06 14.54
C ASN A 263 22.11 -6.18 13.31
N GLU A 264 21.05 -5.87 12.56
CA GLU A 264 21.15 -5.12 11.30
C GLU A 264 19.92 -4.24 11.08
N THR A 265 20.08 -3.16 10.31
CA THR A 265 19.00 -2.27 9.86
C THR A 265 19.26 -1.86 8.41
N VAL A 266 18.23 -2.00 7.58
CA VAL A 266 18.25 -1.67 6.16
C VAL A 266 17.22 -0.57 5.91
N ASN A 267 17.66 0.52 5.28
CA ASN A 267 16.76 1.58 4.84
C ASN A 267 15.98 1.11 3.61
N ILE A 268 14.68 1.28 3.63
CA ILE A 268 13.76 0.89 2.56
C ILE A 268 12.83 2.05 2.23
N SER A 269 11.97 1.88 1.23
CA SER A 269 10.99 2.87 0.81
C SER A 269 9.83 2.18 0.09
N GLY A 270 8.70 2.87 -0.02
CA GLY A 270 7.47 2.38 -0.65
C GLY A 270 6.52 1.70 0.34
N PHE A 271 5.37 1.27 -0.17
CA PHE A 271 4.27 0.70 0.61
C PHE A 271 4.47 -0.77 1.03
N SER A 272 5.44 -1.46 0.43
CA SER A 272 5.75 -2.85 0.77
C SER A 272 7.21 -3.18 0.49
N ASN A 273 7.78 -4.08 1.29
CA ASN A 273 9.15 -4.52 1.12
C ASN A 273 9.37 -5.94 1.67
N SER A 274 10.27 -6.67 1.02
CA SER A 274 10.81 -7.95 1.47
C SER A 274 12.32 -7.81 1.65
N THR A 275 12.79 -7.71 2.90
CA THR A 275 14.23 -7.64 3.22
C THR A 275 14.75 -9.00 3.68
N ILE A 276 15.93 -9.40 3.20
CA ILE A 276 16.59 -10.65 3.60
C ILE A 276 17.85 -10.31 4.40
N PHE A 277 17.97 -10.89 5.59
CA PHE A 277 19.15 -10.79 6.46
C PHE A 277 19.84 -12.15 6.55
N THR A 278 21.08 -12.25 6.08
CA THR A 278 21.84 -13.50 6.05
C THR A 278 22.85 -13.54 7.20
N PHE A 279 22.71 -14.56 8.06
CA PHE A 279 23.62 -14.84 9.16
C PHE A 279 24.42 -16.10 8.87
N ASN A 280 25.74 -16.05 9.08
CA ASN A 280 26.62 -17.18 8.86
C ASN A 280 27.21 -17.69 10.17
N ASN A 281 27.53 -18.99 10.21
CA ASN A 281 28.12 -19.65 11.38
C ASN A 281 27.23 -19.56 12.64
N VAL A 282 25.91 -19.67 12.48
CA VAL A 282 24.99 -19.78 13.61
C VAL A 282 25.29 -21.08 14.35
N THR A 283 25.42 -21.01 15.67
CA THR A 283 25.77 -22.17 16.49
C THR A 283 24.58 -23.09 16.68
N GLU A 284 24.85 -24.34 17.05
CA GLU A 284 23.81 -25.30 17.43
C GLU A 284 22.97 -24.79 18.61
N GLY A 285 21.67 -25.08 18.57
CA GLY A 285 20.71 -24.72 19.61
C GLY A 285 19.43 -24.09 19.06
N VAL A 286 18.53 -23.76 19.98
CA VAL A 286 17.30 -23.02 19.70
C VAL A 286 17.60 -21.52 19.79
N HIS A 287 17.29 -20.80 18.72
CA HIS A 287 17.49 -19.37 18.60
C HIS A 287 16.17 -18.65 18.37
N PHE A 288 16.11 -17.42 18.85
CA PHE A 288 14.99 -16.52 18.70
C PHE A 288 15.35 -15.37 17.77
N TRP A 289 14.36 -14.89 17.03
CA TRP A 289 14.52 -13.70 16.22
C TRP A 289 13.20 -12.97 15.99
N THR A 290 13.28 -11.70 15.58
CA THR A 290 12.13 -10.91 15.15
C THR A 290 12.57 -9.80 14.20
N CYS A 291 11.60 -9.19 13.51
CA CYS A 291 11.80 -8.02 12.68
C CYS A 291 11.06 -6.82 13.27
N ASN A 292 11.62 -5.64 13.06
CA ASN A 292 11.00 -4.35 13.33
C ASN A 292 10.87 -3.59 12.00
N ALA A 293 9.70 -3.09 11.70
CA ALA A 293 9.49 -2.20 10.57
C ALA A 293 9.25 -0.78 11.09
N SER A 294 9.75 0.23 10.40
CA SER A 294 9.46 1.62 10.71
C SER A 294 9.05 2.36 9.45
N ASP A 295 8.13 3.30 9.61
CA ASP A 295 7.75 4.31 8.61
C ASP A 295 8.41 5.66 9.00
N ASN A 296 7.92 6.77 8.47
CA ASN A 296 8.46 8.11 8.74
C ASN A 296 7.96 8.76 10.05
N VAL A 297 7.07 8.10 10.76
CA VAL A 297 6.30 8.51 11.95
C VAL A 297 6.33 7.44 13.03
N TYR A 298 6.02 6.18 12.72
CA TYR A 298 5.94 5.08 13.67
C TYR A 298 7.02 4.02 13.45
N SER A 299 7.11 3.14 14.44
CA SER A 299 7.96 1.95 14.41
C SER A 299 7.20 0.81 15.09
N THR A 300 7.05 -0.31 14.40
CA THR A 300 6.31 -1.48 14.84
C THR A 300 7.23 -2.68 14.95
N GLN A 301 7.37 -3.17 16.18
CA GLN A 301 8.00 -4.46 16.44
C GLN A 301 6.97 -5.56 16.27
N ASN A 302 7.37 -6.67 15.65
CA ASN A 302 6.58 -7.87 15.76
C ASN A 302 6.67 -8.42 17.19
N PHE A 303 5.50 -8.53 17.85
CA PHE A 303 5.38 -8.92 19.26
C PHE A 303 5.67 -10.40 19.54
N SER A 304 5.68 -11.25 18.51
CA SER A 304 6.01 -12.67 18.65
C SER A 304 7.43 -12.94 18.19
N ASN A 305 8.26 -13.50 19.08
CA ASN A 305 9.57 -14.01 18.71
C ASN A 305 9.40 -15.30 17.92
N TYR A 306 10.07 -15.37 16.77
CA TYR A 306 10.15 -16.53 15.91
C TYR A 306 11.28 -17.43 16.38
N THR A 307 11.13 -18.74 16.18
CA THR A 307 12.13 -19.71 16.62
C THR A 307 12.73 -20.46 15.45
N ILE A 308 14.03 -20.69 15.51
CA ILE A 308 14.76 -21.60 14.63
C ILE A 308 15.66 -22.50 15.46
N THR A 309 15.63 -23.79 15.20
CA THR A 309 16.54 -24.76 15.80
C THR A 309 17.63 -25.09 14.80
N VAL A 310 18.87 -24.75 15.13
CA VAL A 310 20.04 -25.20 14.39
C VAL A 310 20.54 -26.48 15.05
N ASP A 311 20.44 -27.60 14.35
CA ASP A 311 20.90 -28.89 14.83
C ASP A 311 21.86 -29.50 13.79
N ILE A 312 23.14 -29.53 14.14
CA ILE A 312 24.23 -30.01 13.31
C ILE A 312 24.80 -31.34 13.81
N THR A 313 24.28 -31.85 14.93
CA THR A 313 24.80 -33.05 15.57
C THR A 313 24.02 -34.25 15.05
N SER A 314 24.72 -35.23 14.48
CA SER A 314 24.04 -36.47 14.10
C SER A 314 23.46 -37.18 15.33
N PRO A 315 22.30 -37.84 15.18
CA PRO A 315 21.74 -38.69 16.21
C PRO A 315 22.68 -39.86 16.50
N SER A 316 22.42 -40.63 17.55
CA SER A 316 23.16 -41.86 17.85
C SER A 316 22.34 -43.09 17.49
N ALA A 317 22.86 -43.91 16.57
CA ALA A 317 22.27 -45.19 16.19
C ALA A 317 22.88 -46.34 17.00
N SER A 318 22.07 -47.31 17.40
CA SER A 318 22.52 -48.47 18.18
C SER A 318 21.81 -49.75 17.74
N ILE A 319 22.57 -50.86 17.64
CA ILE A 319 22.06 -52.19 17.32
C ILE A 319 22.26 -53.10 18.53
N THR A 320 21.21 -53.84 18.91
CA THR A 320 21.34 -54.97 19.84
C THR A 320 20.91 -56.26 19.15
N LEU A 321 21.79 -57.26 19.19
CA LEU A 321 21.52 -58.61 18.69
C LEU A 321 21.33 -59.56 19.87
N GLY A 322 20.29 -60.39 19.82
CA GLY A 322 20.04 -61.40 20.85
C GLY A 322 21.08 -62.52 20.86
N SER A 323 21.78 -62.73 19.75
CA SER A 323 22.90 -63.67 19.61
C SER A 323 23.75 -63.30 18.40
N THR A 324 25.07 -63.48 18.50
CA THR A 324 26.02 -63.23 17.41
C THR A 324 26.36 -64.48 16.59
N SER A 325 25.94 -65.66 17.07
CA SER A 325 26.10 -66.93 16.39
C SER A 325 24.87 -67.80 16.60
N ILE A 326 24.24 -68.23 15.51
CA ILE A 326 23.07 -69.10 15.51
C ILE A 326 23.23 -70.22 14.47
N THR A 327 22.30 -71.18 14.50
CA THR A 327 22.18 -72.20 13.45
C THR A 327 20.99 -71.90 12.54
N THR A 328 20.94 -72.56 11.38
CA THR A 328 19.82 -72.49 10.41
C THR A 328 18.45 -72.93 10.99
N ALA A 329 18.41 -73.52 12.19
CA ALA A 329 17.18 -73.92 12.89
C ALA A 329 16.75 -72.93 14.00
N GLN A 330 17.47 -71.81 14.17
CA GLN A 330 17.24 -70.82 15.21
C GLN A 330 16.80 -69.48 14.62
N THR A 331 16.35 -68.56 15.47
CA THR A 331 16.03 -67.17 15.13
C THR A 331 16.88 -66.22 15.94
N VAL A 332 17.08 -64.99 15.46
CA VAL A 332 17.78 -63.93 16.21
C VAL A 332 16.85 -62.76 16.44
N SER A 333 16.84 -62.20 17.66
CA SER A 333 16.18 -60.92 17.90
C SER A 333 17.12 -59.78 17.52
N ILE A 334 16.61 -58.83 16.74
CA ILE A 334 17.34 -57.65 16.30
C ILE A 334 16.55 -56.43 16.77
N SER A 335 17.20 -55.56 17.53
CA SER A 335 16.67 -54.24 17.84
C SER A 335 17.62 -53.14 17.38
N CYS A 336 17.02 -52.01 17.03
CA CYS A 336 17.69 -50.82 16.56
C CYS A 336 17.03 -49.63 17.26
N SER A 337 17.84 -48.74 17.81
CA SER A 337 17.40 -47.56 18.56
C SER A 337 18.23 -46.34 18.17
N GLY A 338 17.55 -45.21 18.05
CA GLY A 338 18.10 -43.89 17.81
C GLY A 338 17.89 -43.02 19.05
N SER A 339 18.87 -42.19 19.39
CA SER A 339 18.68 -41.09 20.35
C SER A 339 19.42 -39.85 19.91
N ASP A 340 18.79 -38.69 20.09
CA ASP A 340 19.39 -37.40 19.81
C ASP A 340 19.30 -36.46 21.04
N ALA A 341 20.15 -35.44 21.07
CA ALA A 341 20.23 -34.49 22.17
C ALA A 341 19.20 -33.35 22.08
N ILE A 342 18.82 -32.97 20.86
CA ILE A 342 17.86 -31.91 20.55
C ILE A 342 16.51 -32.52 20.18
N ASP A 343 16.53 -33.56 19.35
CA ASP A 343 15.33 -34.21 18.85
C ASP A 343 14.88 -35.39 19.73
N THR A 344 13.63 -35.33 20.18
CA THR A 344 13.03 -36.41 20.97
C THR A 344 12.43 -37.53 20.10
N SER A 345 12.31 -37.30 18.79
CA SER A 345 11.71 -38.21 17.82
C SER A 345 12.68 -38.45 16.67
N VAL A 346 13.46 -39.52 16.76
CA VAL A 346 14.44 -39.91 15.72
C VAL A 346 13.80 -40.95 14.80
N ASP A 347 13.88 -40.75 13.48
CA ASP A 347 13.48 -41.75 12.49
C ASP A 347 14.52 -42.86 12.40
N ILE A 348 14.06 -44.11 12.28
CA ILE A 348 14.91 -45.29 12.37
C ILE A 348 14.61 -46.27 11.25
N VAL A 349 15.63 -46.55 10.44
CA VAL A 349 15.57 -47.55 9.37
C VAL A 349 16.49 -48.72 9.70
N LEU A 350 15.90 -49.90 9.89
CA LEU A 350 16.63 -51.15 10.09
C LEU A 350 16.64 -51.97 8.80
N SER A 351 17.82 -52.45 8.41
CA SER A 351 17.99 -53.26 7.20
C SER A 351 18.99 -54.40 7.41
N ILE A 352 18.90 -55.45 6.60
CA ILE A 352 19.78 -56.62 6.64
C ILE A 352 20.29 -57.01 5.25
N MET A 353 21.54 -57.43 5.17
CA MET A 353 22.17 -57.98 3.97
C MET A 353 22.58 -59.43 4.25
N LYS A 354 22.05 -60.36 3.46
CA LYS A 354 22.29 -61.80 3.64
C LYS A 354 23.65 -62.21 3.02
N PRO A 355 24.18 -63.38 3.39
CA PRO A 355 25.39 -63.92 2.77
C PRO A 355 25.21 -64.07 1.25
N GLY A 356 26.09 -63.43 0.47
CA GLY A 356 26.06 -63.50 -0.99
C GLY A 356 25.20 -62.43 -1.68
N GLU A 357 24.52 -61.58 -0.93
CA GLU A 357 23.82 -60.40 -1.47
C GLU A 357 24.73 -59.17 -1.52
N SER A 358 24.40 -58.22 -2.40
CA SER A 358 25.15 -56.96 -2.60
C SER A 358 24.43 -55.73 -2.02
N SER A 359 23.23 -55.89 -1.48
CA SER A 359 22.39 -54.79 -1.00
C SER A 359 21.66 -55.15 0.28
N TYR A 360 21.40 -54.13 1.11
CA TYR A 360 20.54 -54.25 2.27
C TYR A 360 19.06 -54.29 1.88
N SER A 361 18.28 -55.02 2.66
CA SER A 361 16.82 -55.11 2.57
C SER A 361 16.20 -54.68 3.90
N SER A 362 15.17 -53.84 3.86
CA SER A 362 14.53 -53.31 5.07
C SER A 362 13.83 -54.42 5.86
N ILE A 363 13.98 -54.39 7.19
CA ILE A 363 13.34 -55.31 8.11
C ILE A 363 12.74 -54.55 9.30
N SER A 364 11.77 -55.16 9.97
CA SER A 364 11.21 -54.60 11.21
C SER A 364 12.01 -55.04 12.43
N VAL A 365 11.99 -54.20 13.47
CA VAL A 365 12.52 -54.55 14.80
C VAL A 365 11.79 -55.78 15.34
N GLY A 366 12.54 -56.71 15.94
CA GLY A 366 11.98 -57.92 16.54
C GLY A 366 12.72 -59.20 16.13
N THR A 367 11.99 -60.30 16.00
CA THR A 367 12.57 -61.61 15.69
C THR A 367 12.76 -61.79 14.18
N TYR A 368 14.00 -62.04 13.77
CA TYR A 368 14.37 -62.36 12.40
C TYR A 368 14.60 -63.88 12.24
N SER A 369 13.95 -64.48 11.25
CA SER A 369 13.89 -65.94 11.04
C SER A 369 14.35 -66.42 9.65
N ASP A 370 14.55 -65.51 8.70
CA ASP A 370 15.01 -65.84 7.35
C ASP A 370 16.54 -66.01 7.33
N VAL A 371 16.97 -67.14 7.92
CA VAL A 371 18.36 -67.53 8.15
C VAL A 371 18.71 -68.87 7.51
N SER A 372 18.07 -69.21 6.38
CA SER A 372 18.29 -70.49 5.70
C SER A 372 19.68 -70.63 5.07
N THR A 373 20.33 -69.50 4.77
CA THR A 373 21.65 -69.46 4.14
C THR A 373 22.74 -69.37 5.20
N THR A 374 23.72 -70.28 5.19
CA THR A 374 24.87 -70.20 6.10
C THR A 374 25.82 -69.09 5.68
N GLY A 375 26.38 -68.37 6.66
CA GLY A 375 27.32 -67.27 6.42
C GLY A 375 27.14 -66.12 7.39
N ALA A 376 27.81 -65.00 7.11
CA ALA A 376 27.69 -63.77 7.89
C ALA A 376 26.55 -62.89 7.34
N TYR A 377 25.61 -62.53 8.22
CA TYR A 377 24.56 -61.56 7.94
C TYR A 377 25.01 -60.20 8.50
N SER A 378 24.87 -59.14 7.70
CA SER A 378 25.16 -57.77 8.11
C SER A 378 23.85 -57.04 8.39
N VAL A 379 23.71 -56.46 9.58
CA VAL A 379 22.57 -55.67 10.01
C VAL A 379 23.00 -54.21 10.04
N GLN A 380 22.20 -53.32 9.47
CA GLN A 380 22.41 -51.88 9.44
C GLN A 380 21.24 -51.16 10.09
N CYS A 381 21.55 -50.22 10.96
CA CYS A 381 20.62 -49.35 11.66
C CYS A 381 21.00 -47.93 11.30
N VAL A 382 20.10 -47.22 10.62
CA VAL A 382 20.25 -45.82 10.24
C VAL A 382 19.30 -45.02 11.12
N ALA A 383 19.83 -44.05 11.84
CA ALA A 383 19.06 -43.07 12.61
C ALA A 383 19.12 -41.72 11.89
N THR A 384 17.99 -41.03 11.77
CA THR A 384 17.87 -39.72 11.12
C THR A 384 17.04 -38.79 12.00
N ASP A 385 17.56 -37.60 12.28
CA ASP A 385 16.87 -36.58 13.08
C ASP A 385 16.00 -35.64 12.21
N ASP A 386 15.32 -34.66 12.82
CA ASP A 386 14.44 -33.72 12.11
C ASP A 386 15.24 -32.68 11.30
N ALA A 387 16.51 -32.45 11.65
CA ALA A 387 17.46 -31.65 10.85
C ALA A 387 18.07 -32.42 9.67
N SER A 388 17.67 -33.68 9.47
CA SER A 388 18.18 -34.61 8.47
C SER A 388 19.66 -34.99 8.65
N ASN A 389 20.24 -34.83 9.84
CA ASN A 389 21.52 -35.45 10.17
C ASN A 389 21.33 -36.95 10.36
N ILE A 390 22.38 -37.72 10.03
CA ILE A 390 22.31 -39.18 9.96
C ILE A 390 23.45 -39.80 10.74
N ASP A 391 23.15 -40.86 11.48
CA ASP A 391 24.13 -41.83 11.95
C ASP A 391 23.79 -43.24 11.45
N THR A 392 24.82 -44.03 11.20
CA THR A 392 24.69 -45.38 10.67
C THR A 392 25.59 -46.33 11.43
N THR A 393 24.97 -47.29 12.12
CA THR A 393 25.68 -48.36 12.81
C THR A 393 25.43 -49.70 12.11
N THR A 394 26.46 -50.54 12.06
CA THR A 394 26.36 -51.90 11.51
C THR A 394 26.80 -52.94 12.53
N SER A 395 26.14 -54.10 12.53
CA SER A 395 26.51 -55.26 13.34
C SER A 395 26.40 -56.54 12.52
N THR A 396 27.05 -57.62 12.96
CA THR A 396 27.03 -58.89 12.22
C THR A 396 26.71 -60.07 13.14
N PHE A 397 26.00 -61.05 12.61
CA PHE A 397 25.86 -62.38 13.22
C PHE A 397 26.13 -63.47 12.19
N THR A 398 26.56 -64.63 12.68
CA THR A 398 26.91 -65.77 11.83
C THR A 398 25.87 -66.89 11.95
N VAL A 399 25.51 -67.47 10.81
CA VAL A 399 24.61 -68.61 10.72
C VAL A 399 25.39 -69.82 10.26
N THR A 400 25.36 -70.88 11.06
CA THR A 400 26.01 -72.16 10.76
C THR A 400 24.97 -73.25 10.48
N ALA A 401 25.40 -74.35 9.85
CA ALA A 401 24.52 -75.48 9.63
C ALA A 401 24.02 -76.04 10.97
N ALA A 402 22.73 -76.35 11.06
CA ALA A 402 22.21 -77.07 12.21
C ALA A 402 22.89 -78.45 12.29
N PRO A 403 23.19 -78.98 13.50
CA PRO A 403 23.75 -80.31 13.64
C PRO A 403 22.81 -81.33 12.98
N SER A 404 23.33 -82.11 12.05
CA SER A 404 22.57 -83.18 11.41
C SER A 404 22.32 -84.29 12.42
N GLU A 405 21.05 -84.63 12.64
CA GLU A 405 20.72 -85.93 13.24
C GLU A 405 21.21 -87.01 12.27
N SER A 406 22.08 -87.88 12.77
CA SER A 406 22.62 -89.01 12.04
C SER A 406 21.54 -90.07 11.82
N SER A 407 20.73 -89.89 10.78
CA SER A 407 19.86 -90.92 10.22
C SER A 407 20.55 -91.55 9.00
N SER A 408 20.99 -92.80 9.16
CA SER A 408 21.59 -93.61 8.10
C SER A 408 20.55 -94.13 7.11
N GLY A 409 20.92 -94.17 5.82
CA GLY A 409 20.17 -94.79 4.72
C GLY A 409 19.98 -93.79 3.58
N GLY A 410 20.37 -94.02 2.33
CA GLY A 410 20.72 -95.26 1.65
C GLY A 410 20.13 -95.20 0.23
N GLY A 411 20.91 -94.67 -0.73
CA GLY A 411 20.89 -95.07 -2.14
C GLY A 411 19.81 -94.52 -3.09
N GLY A 412 20.28 -93.94 -4.22
CA GLY A 412 19.74 -94.28 -5.54
C GLY A 412 19.43 -93.13 -6.52
N GLY A 413 20.31 -92.92 -7.51
CA GLY A 413 19.87 -92.89 -8.92
C GLY A 413 19.78 -91.56 -9.69
N ASN A 414 20.89 -91.22 -10.38
CA ASN A 414 21.05 -90.78 -11.78
C ASN A 414 20.13 -89.78 -12.52
N GLY A 415 20.81 -88.86 -13.22
CA GLY A 415 20.40 -88.17 -14.46
C GLY A 415 20.44 -86.65 -14.30
N GLY A 416 21.17 -85.80 -15.02
CA GLY A 416 21.90 -85.93 -16.28
C GLY A 416 21.83 -84.59 -17.03
N SER A 417 22.95 -83.88 -17.10
CA SER A 417 23.39 -82.94 -18.16
C SER A 417 22.63 -81.62 -18.49
N SER A 418 23.39 -80.52 -18.30
CA SER A 418 23.63 -79.38 -19.21
C SER A 418 22.46 -78.56 -19.76
N SER A 419 22.45 -77.24 -19.50
CA SER A 419 23.23 -76.24 -20.23
C SER A 419 22.79 -74.82 -19.83
N VAL A 420 23.73 -73.89 -19.91
CA VAL A 420 23.59 -72.46 -19.69
C VAL A 420 22.75 -71.83 -20.80
N SER A 421 21.79 -70.98 -20.44
CA SER A 421 21.28 -69.93 -21.31
C SER A 421 21.10 -68.65 -20.52
N VAL A 422 22.03 -67.71 -20.75
CA VAL A 422 21.86 -66.28 -20.46
C VAL A 422 20.89 -65.73 -21.49
N SER A 423 19.85 -65.02 -21.06
CA SER A 423 19.13 -64.09 -21.92
C SER A 423 18.80 -62.82 -21.15
N VAL A 424 19.42 -61.74 -21.64
CA VAL A 424 19.24 -60.33 -21.33
C VAL A 424 17.75 -59.96 -21.35
N ASN A 425 17.29 -59.23 -20.33
CA ASN A 425 16.19 -58.26 -20.43
C ASN A 425 16.28 -57.29 -19.24
N ASP A 426 17.34 -56.48 -19.26
CA ASP A 426 17.30 -55.14 -18.69
C ASP A 426 16.64 -54.20 -19.71
N ILE A 427 16.04 -53.11 -19.20
CA ILE A 427 15.37 -52.00 -19.92
C ILE A 427 13.86 -52.18 -20.15
N ILE A 428 13.05 -52.30 -19.09
CA ILE A 428 11.74 -51.60 -18.93
C ILE A 428 11.45 -51.53 -17.42
N ASN A 429 12.07 -50.61 -16.67
CA ASN A 429 11.61 -50.23 -15.32
C ASN A 429 12.14 -48.86 -14.85
N ASN A 430 12.73 -48.06 -15.74
CA ASN A 430 13.27 -46.75 -15.40
C ASN A 430 12.37 -45.56 -15.79
N GLU A 431 11.28 -45.78 -16.53
CA GLU A 431 10.35 -44.70 -16.88
C GLU A 431 9.34 -44.38 -15.75
N THR A 432 9.05 -45.33 -14.86
CA THR A 432 8.14 -45.09 -13.71
C THR A 432 8.82 -44.36 -12.55
N LYS A 433 10.13 -44.59 -12.33
CA LYS A 433 10.90 -43.84 -11.32
C LYS A 433 11.24 -42.42 -11.76
N VAL A 434 11.49 -42.17 -13.06
CA VAL A 434 11.73 -40.81 -13.57
C VAL A 434 10.44 -39.98 -13.54
N SER A 435 9.26 -40.54 -13.82
CA SER A 435 8.01 -39.77 -13.68
C SER A 435 7.64 -39.44 -12.23
N THR A 436 8.04 -40.28 -11.26
CA THR A 436 7.79 -40.05 -9.83
C THR A 436 8.80 -39.06 -9.24
N ILE A 437 10.06 -39.10 -9.70
CA ILE A 437 11.11 -38.15 -9.31
C ILE A 437 10.91 -36.80 -10.01
N GLU A 438 10.44 -36.74 -11.26
CA GLU A 438 10.02 -35.48 -11.89
C GLU A 438 8.72 -34.92 -11.28
N LYS A 439 7.80 -35.76 -10.77
CA LYS A 439 6.66 -35.29 -9.97
C LYS A 439 7.10 -34.74 -8.61
N ASN A 440 8.11 -35.35 -7.99
CA ASN A 440 8.59 -34.93 -6.67
C ASN A 440 9.61 -33.78 -6.71
N LEU A 441 10.38 -33.62 -7.80
CA LEU A 441 11.23 -32.44 -8.05
C LEU A 441 10.44 -31.24 -8.59
N ARG A 442 9.24 -31.44 -9.16
CA ARG A 442 8.31 -30.33 -9.44
C ARG A 442 7.63 -29.77 -8.19
N ARG A 443 7.66 -30.50 -7.06
CA ARG A 443 7.09 -30.05 -5.79
C ARG A 443 8.03 -29.13 -4.98
N SER A 444 9.28 -28.99 -5.38
CA SER A 444 10.28 -28.14 -4.71
C SER A 444 10.70 -26.91 -5.53
N ALA A 445 9.92 -26.54 -6.56
CA ALA A 445 10.10 -25.32 -7.32
C ALA A 445 8.76 -24.56 -7.43
N SER A 446 8.53 -23.62 -6.50
CA SER A 446 7.78 -22.37 -6.71
C SER A 446 6.82 -22.33 -7.94
N LEU A 447 5.55 -22.69 -7.74
CA LEU A 447 4.29 -22.20 -8.37
C LEU A 447 3.22 -23.31 -8.36
N ASP A 448 2.53 -23.55 -7.23
CA ASP A 448 1.31 -24.38 -7.21
C ASP A 448 0.17 -23.81 -6.34
N ASN A 449 0.32 -22.62 -5.77
CA ASN A 449 -0.72 -22.02 -4.93
C ASN A 449 -1.67 -21.10 -5.71
N ASN A 450 -1.90 -21.37 -7.00
CA ASN A 450 -2.98 -20.72 -7.73
C ASN A 450 -4.29 -21.45 -7.44
N LEU A 451 -5.26 -20.80 -6.79
CA LEU A 451 -6.56 -21.39 -6.48
C LEU A 451 -7.30 -21.83 -7.75
N GLU A 452 -7.05 -21.20 -8.89
CA GLU A 452 -7.63 -21.58 -10.18
C GLU A 452 -7.10 -22.91 -10.74
N SER A 453 -6.03 -23.45 -10.16
CA SER A 453 -5.54 -24.79 -10.51
C SER A 453 -6.36 -25.91 -9.85
N TYR A 454 -7.21 -25.58 -8.87
CA TYR A 454 -8.04 -26.52 -8.14
C TYR A 454 -9.43 -26.63 -8.79
N SER A 455 -9.85 -27.85 -9.15
CA SER A 455 -11.14 -28.08 -9.82
C SER A 455 -12.32 -27.62 -8.97
N ASP A 456 -12.27 -27.77 -7.65
CA ASP A 456 -13.37 -27.36 -6.77
C ASP A 456 -13.57 -25.83 -6.77
N TRP A 457 -12.48 -25.06 -6.78
CA TRP A 457 -12.53 -23.61 -6.87
C TRP A 457 -13.18 -23.13 -8.19
N VAL A 458 -12.95 -23.84 -9.28
CA VAL A 458 -13.43 -23.49 -10.62
C VAL A 458 -14.87 -23.98 -10.84
N GLU A 459 -15.18 -25.22 -10.47
CA GLU A 459 -16.45 -25.87 -10.79
C GLU A 459 -17.52 -25.66 -9.72
N ASN A 460 -17.11 -25.59 -8.44
CA ASN A 460 -18.02 -25.55 -7.30
C ASN A 460 -18.03 -24.21 -6.57
N ASN A 461 -17.28 -23.21 -7.06
CA ASN A 461 -17.11 -21.91 -6.40
C ASN A 461 -16.63 -22.03 -4.94
N PHE A 462 -15.95 -23.11 -4.60
CA PHE A 462 -15.63 -23.48 -3.23
C PHE A 462 -14.31 -24.25 -3.20
N ILE A 463 -13.48 -24.01 -2.19
CA ILE A 463 -12.31 -24.83 -1.94
C ILE A 463 -12.12 -25.04 -0.44
N GLU A 464 -11.74 -26.25 -0.06
CA GLU A 464 -11.23 -26.55 1.27
C GLU A 464 -9.70 -26.65 1.20
N LEU A 465 -9.02 -25.82 1.98
CA LEU A 465 -7.58 -25.84 2.14
C LEU A 465 -7.25 -26.50 3.48
N SER A 466 -6.46 -27.56 3.42
CA SER A 466 -6.08 -28.36 4.58
C SER A 466 -4.57 -28.33 4.79
N SER A 467 -4.11 -28.67 6.00
CA SER A 467 -2.69 -28.66 6.36
C SER A 467 -2.05 -27.26 6.32
N LEU A 468 -2.85 -26.21 6.54
CA LEU A 468 -2.39 -24.83 6.48
C LEU A 468 -1.45 -24.48 7.64
N VAL A 469 -0.37 -23.80 7.31
CA VAL A 469 0.59 -23.22 8.27
C VAL A 469 0.77 -21.72 8.01
N GLY A 470 1.27 -20.99 9.02
CA GLY A 470 1.61 -19.59 8.85
C GLY A 470 2.71 -19.39 7.80
N GLY A 471 2.55 -18.35 6.97
CA GLY A 471 3.48 -17.97 5.91
C GLY A 471 3.10 -18.46 4.51
N GLU A 472 2.04 -19.26 4.36
CA GLU A 472 1.53 -19.67 3.05
C GLU A 472 0.78 -18.54 2.34
N PHE A 473 0.86 -18.51 1.00
CA PHE A 473 0.06 -17.59 0.19
C PHE A 473 -0.55 -18.30 -1.00
N TYR A 474 -1.71 -17.81 -1.43
CA TYR A 474 -2.49 -18.30 -2.54
C TYR A 474 -2.83 -17.14 -3.47
N THR A 475 -2.92 -17.40 -4.78
CA THR A 475 -3.31 -16.40 -5.77
C THR A 475 -4.58 -16.82 -6.49
N PHE A 476 -5.38 -15.86 -6.92
CA PHE A 476 -6.53 -16.08 -7.79
C PHE A 476 -6.77 -14.83 -8.63
N SER A 477 -7.46 -14.94 -9.75
CA SER A 477 -7.92 -13.78 -10.51
C SER A 477 -9.45 -13.67 -10.45
N THR A 478 -9.95 -12.45 -10.53
CA THR A 478 -11.36 -12.18 -10.77
C THR A 478 -11.57 -12.06 -12.28
N THR A 479 -12.74 -12.50 -12.76
CA THR A 479 -13.03 -12.46 -14.20
C THR A 479 -13.30 -11.04 -14.73
N THR A 480 -13.48 -10.06 -13.85
CA THR A 480 -13.86 -8.68 -14.18
C THR A 480 -12.67 -7.78 -14.43
N ASP A 481 -11.59 -7.93 -13.65
CA ASP A 481 -10.52 -6.92 -13.63
C ASP A 481 -9.17 -7.44 -14.15
N ALA A 482 -9.06 -8.76 -14.40
CA ALA A 482 -7.80 -9.43 -14.79
C ALA A 482 -6.64 -9.16 -13.80
N GLU A 483 -6.96 -8.67 -12.61
CA GLU A 483 -6.02 -8.46 -11.52
C GLU A 483 -5.80 -9.78 -10.77
N ILE A 484 -4.55 -10.01 -10.38
CA ILE A 484 -4.16 -11.18 -9.61
C ILE A 484 -4.27 -10.78 -8.14
N HIS A 485 -5.24 -11.36 -7.44
CA HIS A 485 -5.39 -11.20 -6.01
C HIS A 485 -4.47 -12.16 -5.25
N ARG A 486 -3.99 -11.73 -4.08
CA ARG A 486 -3.09 -12.53 -3.23
C ARG A 486 -3.63 -12.67 -1.81
N LEU A 487 -3.93 -13.91 -1.43
CA LEU A 487 -4.31 -14.36 -0.10
C LEU A 487 -3.07 -14.83 0.66
N SER A 488 -2.97 -14.53 1.96
CA SER A 488 -1.89 -14.95 2.84
C SER A 488 -2.47 -15.55 4.12
N ILE A 489 -2.02 -16.76 4.47
CA ILE A 489 -2.21 -17.33 5.81
C ILE A 489 -1.09 -16.75 6.67
N ILE A 490 -1.41 -15.69 7.42
CA ILE A 490 -0.42 -14.91 8.19
C ILE A 490 0.07 -15.74 9.38
N HIS A 491 -0.87 -16.33 10.12
CA HIS A 491 -0.56 -17.08 11.34
C HIS A 491 -1.58 -18.18 11.58
N VAL A 492 -1.13 -19.31 12.13
CA VAL A 492 -1.97 -20.42 12.58
C VAL A 492 -1.57 -20.74 14.01
N ASP A 493 -2.48 -20.50 14.95
CA ASP A 493 -2.32 -20.86 16.36
C ASP A 493 -3.32 -21.96 16.70
N SER A 494 -2.89 -23.22 16.59
CA SER A 494 -3.72 -24.37 16.92
C SER A 494 -3.89 -24.61 18.42
N ILE A 495 -3.10 -23.94 19.27
CA ILE A 495 -3.20 -24.06 20.73
C ILE A 495 -4.32 -23.15 21.24
N ASN A 496 -4.35 -21.92 20.75
CA ASN A 496 -5.37 -20.93 21.07
C ASN A 496 -6.57 -20.97 20.10
N GLY A 497 -6.49 -21.79 19.05
CA GLY A 497 -7.60 -22.14 18.17
C GLY A 497 -8.01 -21.03 17.20
N PHE A 498 -7.04 -20.31 16.63
CA PHE A 498 -7.29 -19.26 15.65
C PHE A 498 -6.32 -19.25 14.46
N VAL A 499 -6.76 -18.62 13.38
CA VAL A 499 -6.00 -18.39 12.14
C VAL A 499 -6.12 -16.93 11.76
N VAL A 500 -5.00 -16.30 11.42
CA VAL A 500 -4.97 -14.93 10.89
C VAL A 500 -4.78 -15.01 9.38
N VAL A 501 -5.69 -14.38 8.65
CA VAL A 501 -5.73 -14.39 7.19
C VAL A 501 -5.64 -12.94 6.71
N GLY A 502 -4.86 -12.71 5.65
CA GLY A 502 -4.72 -11.41 5.01
C GLY A 502 -4.93 -11.48 3.52
N VAL A 503 -5.65 -10.51 2.97
CA VAL A 503 -5.77 -10.29 1.52
C VAL A 503 -4.91 -9.09 1.17
N GLN A 504 -3.81 -9.33 0.45
CA GLN A 504 -2.79 -8.32 0.18
C GLN A 504 -3.20 -7.32 -0.89
N SER A 505 -4.17 -7.68 -1.74
CA SER A 505 -4.64 -6.81 -2.82
C SER A 505 -5.43 -5.61 -2.30
N GLU A 506 -6.19 -5.75 -1.21
CA GLU A 506 -6.91 -4.64 -0.55
C GLU A 506 -6.54 -4.43 0.92
N LEU A 507 -5.35 -4.88 1.35
CA LEU A 507 -4.85 -4.71 2.74
C LEU A 507 -5.86 -5.05 3.85
N GLN A 508 -6.69 -6.07 3.64
CA GLN A 508 -7.65 -6.54 4.65
C GLN A 508 -7.03 -7.68 5.48
N ILE A 509 -7.08 -7.58 6.81
CA ILE A 509 -6.59 -8.61 7.74
C ILE A 509 -7.69 -8.97 8.73
N PHE A 510 -7.97 -10.26 8.89
CA PHE A 510 -8.99 -10.75 9.81
C PHE A 510 -8.53 -12.04 10.50
N THR A 511 -9.18 -12.35 11.63
CA THR A 511 -8.91 -13.56 12.42
C THR A 511 -10.14 -14.47 12.38
N LEU A 512 -9.91 -15.75 12.11
CA LEU A 512 -10.91 -16.80 12.25
C LEU A 512 -10.62 -17.59 13.52
N SER A 513 -11.62 -17.82 14.37
CA SER A 513 -11.49 -18.54 15.63
C SER A 513 -12.70 -19.42 15.90
N SER A 514 -12.66 -20.26 16.93
CA SER A 514 -13.85 -21.06 17.32
C SER A 514 -15.07 -20.22 17.73
N SER A 515 -14.87 -18.98 18.19
CA SER A 515 -15.97 -18.04 18.52
C SER A 515 -16.45 -17.21 17.33
N GLU A 516 -15.57 -16.95 16.36
CA GLU A 516 -15.83 -16.19 15.14
C GLU A 516 -15.21 -16.95 13.98
N SER A 517 -15.87 -18.03 13.56
CA SER A 517 -15.30 -18.98 12.60
C SER A 517 -15.48 -18.56 11.15
N THR A 518 -16.23 -17.50 10.88
CA THR A 518 -16.55 -17.02 9.53
C THR A 518 -16.23 -15.55 9.36
N ASN A 519 -15.72 -15.18 8.19
CA ASN A 519 -15.53 -13.79 7.79
C ASN A 519 -15.89 -13.63 6.31
N GLU A 520 -16.49 -12.51 5.96
CA GLU A 520 -16.92 -12.16 4.60
C GLU A 520 -16.20 -10.88 4.19
N LEU A 521 -15.73 -10.82 2.94
CA LEU A 521 -15.00 -9.69 2.39
C LEU A 521 -15.68 -9.20 1.12
N ASP A 522 -15.85 -7.89 1.04
CA ASP A 522 -16.08 -7.11 -0.18
C ASP A 522 -14.71 -6.64 -0.68
N LEU A 523 -14.25 -7.18 -1.82
CA LEU A 523 -12.94 -6.88 -2.38
C LEU A 523 -12.97 -5.59 -3.22
N ASN A 524 -14.09 -5.32 -3.89
CA ASN A 524 -14.20 -4.19 -4.83
C ASN A 524 -14.97 -2.97 -4.28
N ASP A 525 -15.32 -3.00 -2.99
CA ASP A 525 -16.12 -1.99 -2.28
C ASP A 525 -17.46 -1.67 -3.00
N ASP A 526 -18.07 -2.66 -3.66
CA ASP A 526 -19.37 -2.48 -4.34
C ASP A 526 -20.59 -2.57 -3.41
N GLY A 527 -20.33 -2.82 -2.12
CA GLY A 527 -21.32 -3.00 -1.07
C GLY A 527 -21.88 -4.43 -1.00
N ARG A 528 -21.20 -5.41 -1.60
CA ARG A 528 -21.56 -6.82 -1.57
C ARG A 528 -20.34 -7.69 -1.29
N GLU A 529 -20.58 -8.73 -0.52
CA GLU A 529 -19.54 -9.69 -0.19
C GLU A 529 -19.15 -10.55 -1.42
N ASP A 530 -17.85 -10.67 -1.62
CA ASP A 530 -17.18 -11.34 -2.73
C ASP A 530 -16.62 -12.71 -2.34
N LEU A 531 -16.07 -12.82 -1.13
CA LEU A 531 -15.49 -14.05 -0.60
C LEU A 531 -15.97 -14.31 0.82
N ARG A 532 -16.27 -15.58 1.11
CA ARG A 532 -16.49 -16.06 2.48
C ARG A 532 -15.40 -17.04 2.89
N PHE A 533 -14.80 -16.78 4.05
CA PHE A 533 -13.85 -17.66 4.70
C PHE A 533 -14.51 -18.35 5.88
N THR A 534 -14.22 -19.64 6.09
CA THR A 534 -14.69 -20.39 7.26
C THR A 534 -13.58 -21.27 7.81
N LEU A 535 -13.31 -21.15 9.12
CA LEU A 535 -12.47 -22.08 9.85
C LEU A 535 -13.27 -23.33 10.18
N LEU A 536 -12.81 -24.48 9.68
CA LEU A 536 -13.49 -25.76 9.82
C LEU A 536 -12.94 -26.55 11.02
N ASP A 537 -11.62 -26.74 11.09
CA ASP A 537 -10.98 -27.53 12.13
C ASP A 537 -9.47 -27.25 12.24
N PHE A 538 -8.83 -27.84 13.25
CA PHE A 538 -7.37 -28.00 13.34
C PHE A 538 -7.00 -29.48 13.36
N VAL A 539 -6.27 -29.95 12.36
CA VAL A 539 -5.78 -31.32 12.25
C VAL A 539 -4.26 -31.31 12.31
N ASP A 540 -3.67 -32.08 13.23
CA ASP A 540 -2.21 -32.15 13.44
C ASP A 540 -1.52 -30.78 13.61
N ARG A 541 -2.14 -29.90 14.43
CA ARG A 541 -1.71 -28.51 14.68
C ARG A 541 -1.77 -27.56 13.47
N LYS A 542 -2.35 -27.99 12.36
CA LYS A 542 -2.52 -27.19 11.14
C LYS A 542 -3.99 -26.85 10.93
N ALA A 543 -4.25 -25.69 10.34
CA ALA A 543 -5.62 -25.25 10.11
C ALA A 543 -6.24 -25.91 8.87
N VAL A 544 -7.56 -26.06 8.93
CA VAL A 544 -8.42 -26.41 7.80
C VAL A 544 -9.43 -25.28 7.65
N ILE A 545 -9.40 -24.59 6.51
CA ILE A 545 -10.35 -23.52 6.19
C ILE A 545 -11.05 -23.84 4.86
N SER A 546 -12.24 -23.29 4.68
CA SER A 546 -12.87 -23.19 3.37
C SER A 546 -12.95 -21.76 2.88
N ILE A 547 -12.89 -21.60 1.56
CA ILE A 547 -13.09 -20.34 0.85
C ILE A 547 -14.21 -20.56 -0.18
N GLU A 548 -15.24 -19.73 -0.12
CA GLU A 548 -16.39 -19.75 -1.02
C GLU A 548 -16.45 -18.44 -1.81
N LYS A 549 -16.64 -18.54 -3.13
CA LYS A 549 -16.92 -17.39 -4.00
C LYS A 549 -18.38 -16.99 -3.83
N MET A 550 -18.61 -15.73 -3.50
CA MET A 550 -19.95 -15.18 -3.36
C MET A 550 -20.40 -14.48 -4.64
N ASP A 551 -21.67 -14.09 -4.70
CA ASP A 551 -22.30 -13.49 -5.89
C ASP A 551 -21.68 -12.13 -6.28
N GLY A 552 -20.97 -11.44 -5.37
CA GLY A 552 -20.30 -10.16 -5.62
C GLY A 552 -19.10 -10.27 -6.58
N LEU A 553 -18.35 -11.39 -6.50
CA LEU A 553 -17.03 -11.57 -7.11
C LEU A 553 -16.98 -11.44 -8.65
N PHE A 554 -18.16 -11.38 -9.30
CA PHE A 554 -18.34 -11.33 -10.74
C PHE A 554 -18.91 -9.99 -11.25
N ARG A 555 -19.01 -8.96 -10.40
CA ARG A 555 -19.49 -7.62 -10.78
C ARG A 555 -18.36 -6.60 -10.78
N ALA A 556 -18.39 -5.73 -11.79
CA ALA A 556 -17.55 -4.55 -11.80
C ALA A 556 -18.02 -3.57 -10.71
N PRO A 557 -17.11 -2.79 -10.11
CA PRO A 557 -17.45 -1.83 -9.08
C PRO A 557 -18.58 -0.92 -9.58
N VAL A 558 -19.61 -0.77 -8.76
CA VAL A 558 -20.61 0.27 -9.00
C VAL A 558 -19.89 1.58 -8.66
N GLU A 559 -19.29 2.24 -9.65
CA GLU A 559 -18.98 3.65 -9.50
C GLU A 559 -20.27 4.30 -8.99
N GLU A 560 -20.22 4.94 -7.82
CA GLU A 560 -21.25 5.81 -7.29
C GLU A 560 -21.48 6.93 -8.31
N VAL A 561 -22.19 6.62 -9.40
CA VAL A 561 -22.76 7.61 -10.29
C VAL A 561 -23.91 8.19 -9.50
N SER A 562 -23.53 9.10 -8.61
CA SER A 562 -24.36 9.89 -7.74
C SER A 562 -25.72 10.09 -8.40
N ILE A 563 -26.79 9.62 -7.74
CA ILE A 563 -28.18 9.76 -8.21
C ILE A 563 -28.49 11.23 -8.61
N TRP A 564 -27.74 12.19 -8.05
CA TRP A 564 -27.74 13.59 -8.44
C TRP A 564 -27.34 13.86 -9.90
N VAL A 565 -26.40 13.11 -10.49
CA VAL A 565 -25.98 13.25 -11.90
C VAL A 565 -27.08 12.78 -12.86
N TRP A 566 -27.80 11.71 -12.51
CA TRP A 566 -28.98 11.26 -13.26
C TRP A 566 -30.16 12.23 -13.13
N ILE A 567 -30.39 12.78 -11.94
CA ILE A 567 -31.39 13.84 -11.73
C ILE A 567 -31.00 15.12 -12.50
N LEU A 568 -29.72 15.51 -12.52
CA LEU A 568 -29.25 16.69 -13.27
C LEU A 568 -29.41 16.50 -14.78
N THR A 569 -29.06 15.32 -15.32
CA THR A 569 -29.21 15.03 -16.75
C THR A 569 -30.67 14.95 -17.18
N ILE A 570 -31.57 14.42 -16.34
CA ILE A 570 -33.02 14.46 -16.57
C ILE A 570 -33.57 15.89 -16.49
N LEU A 571 -33.12 16.71 -15.54
CA LEU A 571 -33.54 18.12 -15.42
C LEU A 571 -33.03 18.99 -16.58
N VAL A 572 -31.80 18.77 -17.04
CA VAL A 572 -31.22 19.50 -18.20
C VAL A 572 -31.93 19.10 -19.50
N THR A 573 -32.24 17.82 -19.70
CA THR A 573 -32.99 17.36 -20.90
C THR A 573 -34.45 17.81 -20.91
N LEU A 574 -35.12 17.87 -19.74
CA LEU A 574 -36.45 18.47 -19.61
C LEU A 574 -36.43 20.00 -19.79
N GLY A 575 -35.41 20.70 -19.30
CA GLY A 575 -35.26 22.15 -19.47
C GLY A 575 -35.04 22.57 -20.93
N VAL A 576 -34.22 21.81 -21.67
CA VAL A 576 -33.95 22.06 -23.10
C VAL A 576 -35.18 21.77 -23.96
N SER A 577 -35.94 20.71 -23.66
CA SER A 577 -37.15 20.36 -24.42
C SER A 577 -38.31 21.35 -24.19
N VAL A 578 -38.49 21.88 -22.98
CA VAL A 578 -39.50 22.93 -22.71
C VAL A 578 -39.09 24.27 -23.35
N GLY A 579 -37.80 24.62 -23.35
CA GLY A 579 -37.28 25.80 -24.03
C GLY A 579 -37.47 25.75 -25.55
N PHE A 580 -37.29 24.57 -26.17
CA PHE A 580 -37.49 24.38 -27.61
C PHE A 580 -38.96 24.46 -28.03
N VAL A 581 -39.88 23.92 -27.21
CA VAL A 581 -41.33 24.03 -27.45
C VAL A 581 -41.83 25.47 -27.27
N TYR A 582 -41.31 26.22 -26.29
CA TYR A 582 -41.66 27.62 -26.09
C TYR A 582 -41.18 28.53 -27.24
N LEU A 583 -40.02 28.25 -27.83
CA LEU A 583 -39.50 28.95 -29.01
C LEU A 583 -40.26 28.63 -30.30
N LEU A 584 -40.82 27.42 -30.44
CA LEU A 584 -41.65 27.01 -31.57
C LEU A 584 -43.08 27.56 -31.50
N MET A 585 -43.61 27.87 -30.31
CA MET A 585 -44.93 28.47 -30.13
C MET A 585 -44.95 30.01 -30.29
N LYS A 586 -43.80 30.67 -30.39
CA LYS A 586 -43.66 32.13 -30.54
C LYS A 586 -43.31 32.60 -31.96
N LYS A 587 -43.38 31.72 -32.96
CA LYS A 587 -43.20 32.06 -34.37
C LYS A 587 -44.51 32.01 -35.14
#